data_AF-A0A8T6Y818-F1
#
_entry.id   AF-A0A8T6Y818-F1
#
_cell.length_a   1.000
_cell.length_b   1.000
_cell.length_c   1.000
_cell.angle_alpha   90.00
_cell.angle_beta   90.00
_cell.angle_gamma   90.00
#
_symmetry.space_group_name_H-M   'P 1'
#
loop_
_entity.id
_entity.type
_entity.pdbx_description
1 polymer ?
#
loop_
_entity_poly.entity_id
_entity_poly.type
_entity_poly.pdbx_seq_one_letter_code
_entity_poly.pdbx_strand_id
1 'polypeptide(L)'
;MSELKELMKVFGESGGDNSILAREDIAHFVASGHKILSTRATEGLKIQAEETDTGIAARVRVLEGIVIKNPVHLCFGILHKKGIQEIRMNIQIERGASVRFIAHCIFPKAEKVRHIMDAVVEIGEDAEMRYSEVHYHGPYGGIEVIPKAVVKVGKNGRYFSDFSLITGRVGKLGIDYAVEAGENAIIELIARVFGHGDDRISIKEKVALDGENSRGLIKTRVALEDKAEAEVTGITQGNAAGARGHVDCMEIVKDSAVAKAIPIVNVTHPLAKVTHEAAIGSVDKRQLETLMAHGLTPEEAVDVIVKGILK
;
A
#
# COMPACT_ATOMS: atom_id res chain seq x y z
N MET A 1 -26.72 -5.25 -14.81
CA MET A 1 -26.30 -5.71 -13.46
C MET A 1 -26.00 -4.47 -12.64
N SER A 2 -26.25 -4.47 -11.32
CA SER A 2 -25.83 -3.30 -10.50
C SER A 2 -24.31 -3.19 -10.51
N GLU A 3 -23.79 -1.96 -10.45
CA GLU A 3 -22.34 -1.70 -10.46
C GLU A 3 -21.62 -2.41 -9.32
N LEU A 4 -22.28 -2.52 -8.15
CA LEU A 4 -21.79 -3.32 -7.02
C LEU A 4 -21.58 -4.80 -7.37
N LYS A 5 -22.49 -5.41 -8.15
CA LYS A 5 -22.35 -6.81 -8.57
C LYS A 5 -21.20 -6.98 -9.56
N GLU A 6 -20.99 -6.01 -10.45
CA GLU A 6 -19.86 -6.05 -11.38
C GLU A 6 -18.53 -5.88 -10.64
N LEU A 7 -18.44 -4.94 -9.70
CA LEU A 7 -17.25 -4.75 -8.85
C LEU A 7 -16.92 -6.02 -8.05
N MET A 8 -17.93 -6.65 -7.44
CA MET A 8 -17.74 -7.90 -6.69
C MET A 8 -17.41 -9.09 -7.58
N LYS A 9 -17.94 -9.14 -8.80
CA LYS A 9 -17.50 -10.15 -9.76
C LYS A 9 -16.00 -10.02 -10.04
N VAL A 10 -15.51 -8.82 -10.36
CA VAL A 10 -14.08 -8.58 -10.65
C VAL A 10 -13.22 -8.81 -9.41
N PHE A 11 -13.69 -8.41 -8.23
CA PHE A 11 -13.04 -8.70 -6.96
C PHE A 11 -12.82 -10.21 -6.75
N GLY A 12 -13.86 -11.02 -6.95
CA GLY A 12 -13.76 -12.47 -6.86
C GLY A 12 -12.82 -13.09 -7.90
N GLU A 13 -12.84 -12.59 -9.14
CA GLU A 13 -11.90 -13.00 -10.20
C GLU A 13 -10.44 -12.64 -9.86
N SER A 14 -10.24 -11.63 -9.01
CA SER A 14 -8.92 -11.19 -8.52
C SER A 14 -8.48 -11.92 -7.24
N GLY A 15 -9.20 -12.97 -6.83
CA GLY A 15 -8.90 -13.77 -5.62
C GLY A 15 -9.60 -13.31 -4.35
N GLY A 16 -10.53 -12.36 -4.45
CA GLY A 16 -11.34 -11.86 -3.35
C GLY A 16 -12.46 -12.81 -2.89
N ASP A 17 -12.85 -12.73 -1.63
CA ASP A 17 -13.99 -13.47 -1.09
C ASP A 17 -15.30 -12.68 -1.25
N ASN A 18 -16.13 -13.07 -2.22
CA ASN A 18 -17.40 -12.40 -2.48
C ASN A 18 -18.44 -12.56 -1.36
N SER A 19 -18.22 -13.44 -0.39
CA SER A 19 -19.13 -13.61 0.76
C SER A 19 -19.04 -12.46 1.77
N ILE A 20 -18.02 -11.61 1.68
CA ILE A 20 -17.75 -10.52 2.62
C ILE A 20 -18.95 -9.58 2.79
N LEU A 21 -19.60 -9.17 1.69
CA LEU A 21 -20.74 -8.24 1.77
C LEU A 21 -21.99 -8.87 2.41
N ALA A 22 -22.13 -10.19 2.33
CA ALA A 22 -23.26 -10.92 2.91
C ALA A 22 -23.13 -11.12 4.42
N ARG A 23 -21.91 -11.06 4.97
CA ARG A 23 -21.63 -11.29 6.39
C ARG A 23 -21.85 -10.04 7.24
N GLU A 24 -22.85 -10.07 8.11
CA GLU A 24 -23.21 -8.93 8.98
C GLU A 24 -22.12 -8.55 9.98
N ASP A 25 -21.26 -9.50 10.35
CA ASP A 25 -20.15 -9.29 11.28
C ASP A 25 -18.90 -8.66 10.64
N ILE A 26 -18.94 -8.39 9.33
CA ILE A 26 -17.85 -7.75 8.60
C ILE A 26 -18.27 -6.33 8.21
N ALA A 27 -17.47 -5.36 8.63
CA ALA A 27 -17.61 -3.98 8.19
C ALA A 27 -17.00 -3.79 6.79
N HIS A 28 -17.63 -2.95 5.98
CA HIS A 28 -17.15 -2.63 4.65
C HIS A 28 -17.50 -1.21 4.23
N PHE A 29 -16.71 -0.68 3.31
CA PHE A 29 -16.98 0.55 2.59
C PHE A 29 -16.66 0.33 1.11
N VAL A 30 -17.69 0.33 0.27
CA VAL A 30 -17.59 0.04 -1.16
C VAL A 30 -18.02 1.25 -1.96
N ALA A 31 -17.18 1.67 -2.90
CA ALA A 31 -17.50 2.75 -3.81
C ALA A 31 -16.89 2.59 -5.21
N SER A 32 -17.59 3.12 -6.21
CA SER A 32 -17.13 3.14 -7.60
C SER A 32 -17.16 4.56 -8.15
N GLY A 33 -16.03 5.06 -8.63
CA GLY A 33 -15.86 6.48 -8.96
C GLY A 33 -16.18 7.36 -7.74
N HIS A 34 -17.17 8.23 -7.87
CA HIS A 34 -17.64 9.11 -6.79
C HIS A 34 -18.90 8.57 -6.09
N LYS A 35 -19.36 7.35 -6.43
CA LYS A 35 -20.61 6.77 -5.91
C LYS A 35 -20.37 5.79 -4.78
N ILE A 36 -21.01 6.01 -3.64
CA ILE A 36 -21.01 5.10 -2.50
C ILE A 36 -22.03 4.00 -2.80
N LEU A 37 -21.54 2.76 -2.97
CA LEU A 37 -22.37 1.62 -3.35
C LEU A 37 -22.88 0.86 -2.13
N SER A 38 -22.06 0.74 -1.08
CA SER A 38 -22.45 0.07 0.15
C SER A 38 -21.54 0.45 1.31
N THR A 39 -22.12 0.66 2.48
CA THR A 39 -21.40 0.93 3.72
C THR A 39 -22.02 0.14 4.86
N ARG A 40 -21.19 -0.56 5.63
CA ARG A 40 -21.59 -1.20 6.88
C ARG A 40 -20.49 -0.95 7.91
N ALA A 41 -20.90 -0.42 9.06
CA ALA A 41 -20.05 -0.36 10.23
C ALA A 41 -20.45 -1.46 11.23
N THR A 42 -19.50 -1.89 12.04
CA THR A 42 -19.71 -2.80 13.17
C THR A 42 -19.62 -2.03 14.49
N GLU A 43 -19.93 -2.70 15.60
CA GLU A 43 -19.81 -2.10 16.93
C GLU A 43 -18.40 -1.52 17.16
N GLY A 44 -18.35 -0.28 17.65
CA GLY A 44 -17.10 0.45 17.90
C GLY A 44 -16.40 1.02 16.66
N LEU A 45 -16.86 0.72 15.45
CA LEU A 45 -16.43 1.38 14.21
C LEU A 45 -17.47 2.42 13.78
N LYS A 46 -17.01 3.63 13.43
CA LYS A 46 -17.84 4.68 12.84
C LYS A 46 -17.30 5.01 11.47
N ILE A 47 -18.19 5.01 10.47
CA ILE A 47 -17.89 5.44 9.11
C ILE A 47 -18.90 6.52 8.76
N GLN A 48 -18.41 7.72 8.50
CA GLN A 48 -19.18 8.83 7.96
C GLN A 48 -18.61 9.13 6.58
N ALA A 49 -19.42 9.02 5.54
CA ALA A 49 -18.96 9.23 4.17
C ALA A 49 -19.99 10.00 3.36
N GLU A 50 -19.51 10.83 2.45
CA GLU A 50 -20.31 11.61 1.52
C GLU A 50 -19.70 11.57 0.12
N GLU A 51 -20.57 11.62 -0.89
CA GLU A 51 -20.17 11.77 -2.29
C GLU A 51 -19.83 13.23 -2.57
N THR A 52 -18.82 13.45 -3.41
CA THR A 52 -18.41 14.77 -3.91
C THR A 52 -18.48 14.77 -5.43
N ASP A 53 -18.27 15.93 -6.07
CA ASP A 53 -18.32 16.05 -7.53
C ASP A 53 -17.33 15.11 -8.25
N THR A 54 -16.18 14.85 -7.64
CA THR A 54 -15.05 14.10 -8.24
C THR A 54 -14.71 12.82 -7.49
N GLY A 55 -15.39 12.53 -6.37
CA GLY A 55 -14.91 11.52 -5.45
C GLY A 55 -15.73 11.36 -4.18
N ILE A 56 -15.06 11.04 -3.06
CA ILE A 56 -15.67 10.71 -1.78
C ILE A 56 -14.85 11.36 -0.66
N ALA A 57 -15.54 11.94 0.32
CA ALA A 57 -14.94 12.30 1.59
C ALA A 57 -15.44 11.33 2.68
N ALA A 58 -14.52 10.79 3.47
CA ALA A 58 -14.85 9.83 4.52
C ALA A 58 -14.05 10.09 5.81
N ARG A 59 -14.74 9.96 6.94
CA ARG A 59 -14.19 9.91 8.28
C ARG A 59 -14.45 8.54 8.87
N VAL A 60 -13.37 7.84 9.22
CA VAL A 60 -13.40 6.52 9.84
C VAL A 60 -12.83 6.64 11.25
N ARG A 61 -13.56 6.16 12.25
CA ARG A 61 -13.15 6.25 13.64
C ARG A 61 -13.35 4.91 14.34
N VAL A 62 -12.31 4.39 14.99
CA VAL A 62 -12.39 3.21 15.86
C VAL A 62 -12.33 3.70 17.29
N LEU A 63 -13.38 3.41 18.06
CA LEU A 63 -13.57 3.96 19.40
C LEU A 63 -12.56 3.39 20.40
N GLU A 64 -12.32 4.15 21.46
CA GLU A 64 -11.34 3.81 22.51
C GLU A 64 -11.49 2.38 23.03
N GLY A 65 -10.37 1.66 23.12
CA GLY A 65 -10.29 0.29 23.64
C GLY A 65 -10.97 -0.78 22.78
N ILE A 66 -11.55 -0.43 21.64
CA ILE A 66 -12.22 -1.39 20.76
C ILE A 66 -11.21 -2.17 19.93
N VAL A 67 -11.35 -3.50 19.96
CA VAL A 67 -10.64 -4.40 19.04
C VAL A 67 -11.61 -4.93 17.99
N ILE A 68 -11.45 -4.47 16.74
CA ILE A 68 -12.25 -4.96 15.62
C ILE A 68 -11.72 -6.34 15.21
N LYS A 69 -12.49 -7.38 15.49
CA LYS A 69 -12.08 -8.79 15.30
C LYS A 69 -11.88 -9.17 13.82
N ASN A 70 -12.82 -8.76 12.97
CA ASN A 70 -12.79 -9.04 11.54
C ASN A 70 -12.13 -7.89 10.78
N PRO A 71 -11.39 -8.14 9.69
CA PRO A 71 -10.87 -7.06 8.87
C PRO A 71 -12.01 -6.20 8.30
N VAL A 72 -11.80 -4.89 8.26
CA VAL A 72 -12.70 -3.93 7.61
C VAL A 72 -12.31 -3.82 6.14
N HIS A 73 -13.25 -4.06 5.24
CA HIS A 73 -12.98 -4.08 3.81
C HIS A 73 -13.25 -2.71 3.16
N LEU A 74 -12.27 -2.15 2.48
CA LEU A 74 -12.40 -0.88 1.75
C LEU A 74 -12.28 -1.18 0.26
N CYS A 75 -13.37 -1.18 -0.49
CA CYS A 75 -13.34 -1.51 -1.91
C CYS A 75 -13.58 -0.26 -2.75
N PHE A 76 -12.56 0.19 -3.47
CA PHE A 76 -12.62 1.35 -4.35
C PHE A 76 -12.31 0.92 -5.78
N GLY A 77 -12.97 1.50 -6.77
CA GLY A 77 -12.65 1.17 -8.15
C GLY A 77 -13.30 2.07 -9.18
N ILE A 78 -12.88 1.91 -10.42
CA ILE A 78 -13.54 2.46 -11.61
C ILE A 78 -13.58 1.34 -12.65
N LEU A 79 -14.78 0.87 -12.95
CA LEU A 79 -15.00 -0.23 -13.90
C LEU A 79 -15.03 0.21 -15.37
N HIS A 80 -15.08 1.52 -15.61
CA HIS A 80 -15.16 2.13 -16.93
C HIS A 80 -13.77 2.49 -17.48
N LYS A 81 -13.72 2.76 -18.79
CA LYS A 81 -12.47 3.09 -19.48
C LYS A 81 -11.85 4.41 -19.02
N LYS A 82 -12.69 5.35 -18.61
CA LYS A 82 -12.30 6.71 -18.23
C LYS A 82 -13.02 7.11 -16.97
N GLY A 83 -12.36 7.87 -16.11
CA GLY A 83 -12.96 8.36 -14.87
C GLY A 83 -11.95 9.01 -13.95
N ILE A 84 -12.47 9.69 -12.94
CA ILE A 84 -11.69 10.23 -11.83
C ILE A 84 -12.36 9.75 -10.55
N GLN A 85 -11.55 9.33 -9.59
CA GLN A 85 -11.96 9.03 -8.22
C GLN A 85 -10.99 9.72 -7.28
N GLU A 86 -11.47 10.74 -6.61
CA GLU A 86 -10.76 11.40 -5.51
C GLU A 86 -11.26 10.86 -4.17
N ILE A 87 -10.37 10.54 -3.24
CA ILE A 87 -10.73 10.03 -1.93
C ILE A 87 -10.05 10.90 -0.89
N ARG A 88 -10.84 11.59 -0.07
CA ARG A 88 -10.35 12.29 1.11
C ARG A 88 -10.68 11.47 2.34
N MET A 89 -9.66 10.90 2.97
CA MET A 89 -9.82 9.97 4.08
C MET A 89 -9.27 10.58 5.37
N ASN A 90 -10.07 10.60 6.42
CA ASN A 90 -9.61 10.90 7.78
C ASN A 90 -9.84 9.66 8.65
N ILE A 91 -8.76 9.03 9.13
CA ILE A 91 -8.82 7.82 9.95
C ILE A 91 -8.32 8.14 11.34
N GLN A 92 -9.14 7.84 12.34
CA GLN A 92 -8.78 7.99 13.75
C GLN A 92 -8.92 6.66 14.48
N ILE A 93 -7.81 6.12 14.95
CA ILE A 93 -7.77 4.92 15.79
C ILE A 93 -7.51 5.40 17.21
N GLU A 94 -8.53 5.38 18.06
CA GLU A 94 -8.42 5.91 19.42
C GLU A 94 -7.51 5.06 20.31
N ARG A 95 -7.21 5.59 21.50
CA ARG A 95 -6.34 4.94 22.48
C ARG A 95 -6.75 3.48 22.73
N GLY A 96 -5.77 2.58 22.72
CA GLY A 96 -5.96 1.15 22.95
C GLY A 96 -6.84 0.44 21.92
N ALA A 97 -7.25 1.11 20.84
CA ALA A 97 -8.08 0.50 19.81
C ALA A 97 -7.22 -0.25 18.78
N SER A 98 -7.79 -1.29 18.16
CA SER A 98 -7.10 -2.10 17.16
C SER A 98 -8.01 -2.42 15.98
N VAL A 99 -7.49 -2.22 14.77
CA VAL A 99 -8.20 -2.52 13.52
C VAL A 99 -7.25 -3.01 12.44
N ARG A 100 -7.77 -3.89 11.59
CA ARG A 100 -7.15 -4.27 10.33
C ARG A 100 -8.05 -3.86 9.17
N PHE A 101 -7.53 -3.05 8.27
CA PHE A 101 -8.17 -2.70 7.01
C PHE A 101 -7.58 -3.54 5.88
N ILE A 102 -8.45 -3.94 4.95
CA ILE A 102 -8.03 -4.53 3.67
C ILE A 102 -8.67 -3.71 2.56
N ALA A 103 -7.85 -2.94 1.86
CA ALA A 103 -8.24 -2.14 0.72
C ALA A 103 -8.08 -2.93 -0.58
N HIS A 104 -9.11 -2.86 -1.42
CA HIS A 104 -9.19 -3.50 -2.74
C HIS A 104 -9.45 -2.43 -3.78
N CYS A 105 -8.44 -2.14 -4.59
CA CYS A 105 -8.47 -1.07 -5.58
C CYS A 105 -8.56 -1.68 -7.00
N ILE A 106 -9.72 -1.55 -7.66
CA ILE A 106 -10.09 -2.36 -8.84
C ILE A 106 -10.29 -1.49 -10.09
N PHE A 107 -9.45 -1.69 -11.11
CA PHE A 107 -9.43 -0.86 -12.33
C PHE A 107 -9.24 -1.69 -13.63
N PRO A 108 -10.19 -2.58 -13.98
CA PRO A 108 -10.02 -3.60 -15.03
C PRO A 108 -9.91 -3.05 -16.45
N LYS A 109 -10.44 -1.85 -16.72
CA LYS A 109 -10.56 -1.29 -18.08
C LYS A 109 -9.85 0.06 -18.23
N ALA A 110 -8.96 0.41 -17.31
CA ALA A 110 -8.43 1.77 -17.19
C ALA A 110 -7.56 2.21 -18.38
N GLU A 111 -8.18 2.90 -19.34
CA GLU A 111 -7.51 3.55 -20.48
C GLU A 111 -7.20 5.03 -20.21
N LYS A 112 -8.00 5.69 -19.36
CA LYS A 112 -7.77 7.08 -18.90
C LYS A 112 -8.43 7.31 -17.54
N VAL A 113 -7.90 6.67 -16.51
CA VAL A 113 -8.42 6.72 -15.14
C VAL A 113 -7.44 7.46 -14.23
N ARG A 114 -7.96 8.29 -13.33
CA ARG A 114 -7.18 8.87 -12.23
C ARG A 114 -7.80 8.45 -10.90
N HIS A 115 -7.00 7.84 -10.03
CA HIS A 115 -7.37 7.47 -8.68
C HIS A 115 -6.43 8.20 -7.72
N ILE A 116 -6.99 9.13 -6.94
CA ILE A 116 -6.23 10.05 -6.10
C ILE A 116 -6.74 9.88 -4.69
N MET A 117 -5.83 9.70 -3.73
CA MET A 117 -6.19 9.61 -2.32
C MET A 117 -5.37 10.60 -1.51
N ASP A 118 -6.03 11.39 -0.67
CA ASP A 118 -5.42 12.19 0.38
C ASP A 118 -5.91 11.66 1.72
N ALA A 119 -5.01 11.06 2.49
CA ALA A 119 -5.30 10.45 3.78
C ALA A 119 -4.59 11.17 4.92
N VAL A 120 -5.33 11.42 6.00
CA VAL A 120 -4.80 11.83 7.30
C VAL A 120 -5.16 10.73 8.30
N VAL A 121 -4.14 10.17 8.96
CA VAL A 121 -4.30 9.05 9.88
C VAL A 121 -3.72 9.41 11.25
N GLU A 122 -4.53 9.27 12.29
CA GLU A 122 -4.13 9.43 13.68
C GLU A 122 -4.30 8.10 14.42
N ILE A 123 -3.21 7.56 14.94
CA ILE A 123 -3.19 6.34 15.74
C ILE A 123 -2.85 6.73 17.18
N GLY A 124 -3.78 6.46 18.09
CA GLY A 124 -3.68 6.84 19.50
C GLY A 124 -2.61 6.06 20.26
N GLU A 125 -2.48 6.41 21.55
CA GLU A 125 -1.64 5.66 22.48
C GLU A 125 -2.09 4.20 22.60
N ASP A 126 -1.16 3.25 22.64
CA ASP A 126 -1.42 1.80 22.71
C ASP A 126 -2.32 1.25 21.58
N ALA A 127 -2.55 2.02 20.52
CA ALA A 127 -3.44 1.64 19.42
C ALA A 127 -2.69 0.95 18.27
N GLU A 128 -3.39 0.10 17.51
CA GLU A 128 -2.80 -0.62 16.37
C GLU A 128 -3.66 -0.48 15.12
N MET A 129 -3.03 -0.06 14.02
CA MET A 129 -3.62 -0.08 12.69
C MET A 129 -2.79 -0.95 11.76
N ARG A 130 -3.44 -1.96 11.17
CA ARG A 130 -2.90 -2.71 10.04
C ARG A 130 -3.67 -2.33 8.78
N TYR A 131 -2.97 -1.95 7.73
CA TYR A 131 -3.55 -1.57 6.45
C TYR A 131 -2.89 -2.39 5.35
N SER A 132 -3.66 -3.27 4.71
CA SER A 132 -3.21 -4.02 3.54
C SER A 132 -3.97 -3.53 2.33
N GLU A 133 -3.28 -3.15 1.28
CA GLU A 133 -3.85 -2.61 0.05
C GLU A 133 -3.40 -3.43 -1.15
N VAL A 134 -4.37 -3.92 -1.92
CA VAL A 134 -4.12 -4.71 -3.12
C VAL A 134 -4.80 -4.02 -4.30
N HIS A 135 -3.99 -3.74 -5.32
CA HIS A 135 -4.47 -3.19 -6.57
C HIS A 135 -4.59 -4.27 -7.64
N TYR A 136 -5.71 -4.23 -8.37
CA TYR A 136 -5.93 -4.99 -9.59
C TYR A 136 -6.12 -4.03 -10.75
N HIS A 137 -5.16 -4.02 -11.68
CA HIS A 137 -5.22 -3.19 -12.87
C HIS A 137 -5.47 -4.05 -14.12
N GLY A 138 -6.14 -3.47 -15.11
CA GLY A 138 -6.23 -4.05 -16.44
C GLY A 138 -4.92 -3.96 -17.24
N PRO A 139 -4.89 -4.51 -18.46
CA PRO A 139 -3.69 -4.54 -19.31
C PRO A 139 -3.38 -3.22 -20.04
N TYR A 140 -4.14 -2.15 -19.79
CA TYR A 140 -4.15 -0.95 -20.64
C TYR A 140 -3.09 0.10 -20.29
N GLY A 141 -2.63 0.16 -19.02
CA GLY A 141 -1.63 1.13 -18.55
C GLY A 141 -2.10 2.59 -18.49
N GLY A 142 -3.38 2.87 -18.76
CA GLY A 142 -3.94 4.22 -18.79
C GLY A 142 -4.43 4.74 -17.44
N ILE A 143 -3.91 4.21 -16.33
CA ILE A 143 -4.26 4.61 -14.97
C ILE A 143 -3.18 5.46 -14.33
N GLU A 144 -3.60 6.45 -13.55
CA GLU A 144 -2.76 7.22 -12.65
C GLU A 144 -3.25 7.03 -11.21
N VAL A 145 -2.39 6.52 -10.34
CA VAL A 145 -2.64 6.23 -8.93
C VAL A 145 -1.75 7.14 -8.08
N ILE A 146 -2.34 8.06 -7.31
CA ILE A 146 -1.61 9.08 -6.53
C ILE A 146 -2.11 9.07 -5.08
N PRO A 147 -1.64 8.13 -4.24
CA PRO A 147 -1.98 8.12 -2.83
C PRO A 147 -0.98 8.96 -2.03
N LYS A 148 -1.52 9.84 -1.20
CA LYS A 148 -0.78 10.63 -0.23
C LYS A 148 -1.32 10.34 1.16
N ALA A 149 -0.42 10.10 2.11
CA ALA A 149 -0.81 9.85 3.49
C ALA A 149 0.11 10.58 4.45
N VAL A 150 -0.49 11.27 5.42
CA VAL A 150 0.19 11.78 6.60
C VAL A 150 -0.33 11.00 7.81
N VAL A 151 0.58 10.31 8.49
CA VAL A 151 0.26 9.40 9.58
C VAL A 151 0.98 9.85 10.84
N LYS A 152 0.25 9.96 11.94
CA LYS A 152 0.82 10.21 13.27
C LYS A 152 0.54 9.03 14.18
N VAL A 153 1.59 8.47 14.77
CA VAL A 153 1.50 7.32 15.67
C VAL A 153 1.84 7.76 17.09
N GLY A 154 0.89 7.57 18.01
CA GLY A 154 1.04 7.88 19.42
C GLY A 154 2.00 6.95 20.17
N LYS A 155 2.14 7.19 21.48
CA LYS A 155 2.97 6.38 22.37
C LYS A 155 2.55 4.90 22.33
N ASN A 156 3.51 3.98 22.23
CA ASN A 156 3.30 2.53 22.08
C ASN A 156 2.42 2.13 20.88
N GLY A 157 2.04 3.08 20.02
CA GLY A 157 1.17 2.84 18.88
C GLY A 157 1.88 2.05 17.79
N ARG A 158 1.10 1.37 16.95
CA ARG A 158 1.63 0.50 15.91
C ARG A 158 0.94 0.75 14.58
N TYR A 159 1.73 0.92 13.54
CA TYR A 159 1.26 1.12 12.19
C TYR A 159 1.98 0.18 11.24
N PHE A 160 1.20 -0.65 10.54
CA PHE A 160 1.70 -1.55 9.51
C PHE A 160 0.95 -1.26 8.21
N SER A 161 1.69 -0.86 7.18
CA SER A 161 1.17 -0.65 5.82
C SER A 161 1.78 -1.68 4.88
N ASP A 162 0.95 -2.36 4.10
CA ASP A 162 1.36 -3.31 3.08
C ASP A 162 0.65 -3.01 1.77
N PHE A 163 1.39 -2.48 0.79
CA PHE A 163 0.91 -2.16 -0.55
C PHE A 163 1.37 -3.20 -1.57
N SER A 164 0.45 -3.69 -2.39
CA SER A 164 0.75 -4.62 -3.49
C SER A 164 0.06 -4.21 -4.79
N LEU A 165 0.87 -4.02 -5.83
CA LEU A 165 0.43 -3.84 -7.21
C LEU A 165 1.30 -4.70 -8.12
N ILE A 166 0.92 -5.98 -8.23
CA ILE A 166 1.66 -7.00 -8.99
C ILE A 166 0.83 -7.60 -10.13
N THR A 167 -0.37 -7.07 -10.38
CA THR A 167 -1.30 -7.57 -11.39
C THR A 167 -1.68 -6.47 -12.38
N GLY A 168 -1.46 -6.75 -13.66
CA GLY A 168 -1.80 -5.84 -14.75
C GLY A 168 -0.75 -4.76 -15.00
N ARG A 169 -1.11 -3.75 -15.79
CA ARG A 169 -0.23 -2.60 -16.06
C ARG A 169 -0.35 -1.58 -14.94
N VAL A 170 0.77 -1.18 -14.35
CA VAL A 170 0.81 -0.19 -13.28
C VAL A 170 0.30 1.16 -13.77
N GLY A 171 0.62 1.55 -15.01
CA GLY A 171 0.39 2.89 -15.51
C GLY A 171 1.33 3.88 -14.85
N LYS A 172 0.78 4.87 -14.15
CA LYS A 172 1.55 5.84 -13.34
C LYS A 172 1.21 5.67 -11.86
N LEU A 173 2.20 5.34 -11.05
CA LEU A 173 2.07 5.25 -9.60
C LEU A 173 2.93 6.32 -8.92
N GLY A 174 2.34 7.07 -7.98
CA GLY A 174 3.00 8.12 -7.23
C GLY A 174 2.65 8.10 -5.74
N ILE A 175 3.24 7.18 -4.99
CA ILE A 175 3.05 7.06 -3.53
C ILE A 175 3.87 8.14 -2.82
N ASP A 176 3.24 8.90 -1.92
CA ASP A 176 3.93 9.85 -1.01
C ASP A 176 3.39 9.72 0.42
N TYR A 177 4.07 8.91 1.23
CA TYR A 177 3.70 8.63 2.62
C TYR A 177 4.69 9.27 3.60
N ALA A 178 4.16 9.92 4.62
CA ALA A 178 4.93 10.49 5.72
C ALA A 178 4.35 10.03 7.06
N VAL A 179 5.20 9.43 7.89
CA VAL A 179 4.82 8.88 9.20
C VAL A 179 5.67 9.52 10.30
N GLU A 180 5.01 10.02 11.34
CA GLU A 180 5.64 10.50 12.58
C GLU A 180 5.41 9.49 13.71
N ALA A 181 6.49 9.02 14.33
CA ALA A 181 6.48 7.98 15.35
C ALA A 181 6.69 8.55 16.75
N GLY A 182 5.73 8.32 17.65
CA GLY A 182 5.83 8.63 19.08
C GLY A 182 6.70 7.66 19.88
N GLU A 183 6.76 7.86 21.20
CA GLU A 183 7.55 7.03 22.12
C GLU A 183 7.18 5.54 21.99
N ASN A 184 8.17 4.66 21.88
CA ASN A 184 8.00 3.20 21.70
C ASN A 184 7.10 2.79 20.50
N ALA A 185 6.77 3.72 19.58
CA ALA A 185 5.93 3.41 18.44
C ALA A 185 6.66 2.47 17.45
N ILE A 186 5.91 1.61 16.77
CA ILE A 186 6.42 0.67 15.77
C ILE A 186 5.76 0.94 14.43
N ILE A 187 6.57 1.25 13.42
CA ILE A 187 6.13 1.57 12.06
C ILE A 187 6.76 0.57 11.10
N GLU A 188 5.95 -0.01 10.21
CA GLU A 188 6.40 -0.82 9.09
C GLU A 188 5.65 -0.42 7.82
N LEU A 189 6.40 -0.06 6.78
CA LEU A 189 5.89 0.25 5.46
C LEU A 189 6.47 -0.77 4.47
N ILE A 190 5.59 -1.53 3.83
CA ILE A 190 5.94 -2.52 2.81
C ILE A 190 5.28 -2.13 1.50
N ALA A 191 6.05 -2.11 0.41
CA ALA A 191 5.54 -1.91 -0.93
C ALA A 191 6.11 -2.94 -1.90
N ARG A 192 5.23 -3.57 -2.68
CA ARG A 192 5.55 -4.57 -3.72
C ARG A 192 4.92 -4.16 -5.03
N VAL A 193 5.74 -3.94 -6.06
CA VAL A 193 5.27 -3.48 -7.37
C VAL A 193 5.93 -4.27 -8.50
N PHE A 194 5.13 -4.71 -9.47
CA PHE A 194 5.62 -5.28 -10.72
C PHE A 194 5.20 -4.39 -11.89
N GLY A 195 6.17 -3.71 -12.52
CA GLY A 195 5.94 -2.80 -13.64
C GLY A 195 6.34 -3.40 -14.99
N HIS A 196 5.56 -3.11 -16.02
CA HIS A 196 5.75 -3.63 -17.38
C HIS A 196 5.52 -2.55 -18.44
N GLY A 197 5.90 -2.82 -19.70
CA GLY A 197 5.67 -1.90 -20.82
C GLY A 197 6.33 -0.54 -20.61
N ASP A 198 5.52 0.52 -20.55
CA ASP A 198 5.93 1.92 -20.32
C ASP A 198 5.45 2.46 -18.96
N ASP A 199 5.24 1.56 -17.99
CA ASP A 199 4.84 1.91 -16.63
C ASP A 199 5.86 2.84 -15.95
N ARG A 200 5.36 3.74 -15.11
CA ARG A 200 6.16 4.69 -14.33
C ARG A 200 5.78 4.64 -12.86
N ILE A 201 6.75 4.31 -12.03
CA ILE A 201 6.56 4.09 -10.60
C ILE A 201 7.41 5.10 -9.83
N SER A 202 6.78 5.84 -8.92
CA SER A 202 7.43 6.72 -7.97
C SER A 202 6.91 6.36 -6.59
N ILE A 203 7.78 5.84 -5.74
CA ILE A 203 7.45 5.51 -4.36
C ILE A 203 8.29 6.39 -3.45
N LYS A 204 7.64 7.19 -2.62
CA LYS A 204 8.29 8.00 -1.61
C LYS A 204 7.67 7.72 -0.25
N GLU A 205 8.48 7.17 0.63
CA GLU A 205 8.05 6.78 1.97
C GLU A 205 9.02 7.39 2.99
N LYS A 206 8.46 8.10 3.98
CA LYS A 206 9.21 8.74 5.04
C LYS A 206 8.72 8.29 6.40
N VAL A 207 9.66 7.89 7.25
CA VAL A 207 9.42 7.63 8.68
C VAL A 207 10.32 8.54 9.52
N ALA A 208 9.71 9.38 10.35
CA ALA A 208 10.38 10.19 11.37
C ALA A 208 10.23 9.53 12.75
N LEU A 209 11.34 9.08 13.30
CA LEU A 209 11.44 8.42 14.60
C LEU A 209 11.71 9.47 15.70
N ASP A 210 10.66 10.22 16.03
CA ASP A 210 10.70 11.41 16.90
C ASP A 210 10.49 11.09 18.38
N GLY A 211 9.94 9.92 18.71
CA GLY A 211 9.79 9.45 20.08
C GLY A 211 10.90 8.50 20.54
N GLU A 212 11.21 8.51 21.83
CA GLU A 212 12.21 7.61 22.40
C GLU A 212 11.88 6.14 22.11
N ASN A 213 12.90 5.34 21.82
CA ASN A 213 12.79 3.91 21.53
C ASN A 213 11.83 3.55 20.37
N SER A 214 11.41 4.51 19.54
CA SER A 214 10.62 4.24 18.35
C SER A 214 11.37 3.35 17.34
N ARG A 215 10.61 2.59 16.55
CA ARG A 215 11.10 1.63 15.57
C ARG A 215 10.46 1.87 14.21
N GLY A 216 11.26 1.82 13.15
CA GLY A 216 10.79 1.98 11.78
C GLY A 216 11.42 0.99 10.83
N LEU A 217 10.62 0.42 9.93
CA LEU A 217 11.08 -0.35 8.77
C LEU A 217 10.39 0.18 7.51
N ILE A 218 11.17 0.50 6.49
CA ILE A 218 10.69 0.73 5.12
C ILE A 218 11.26 -0.40 4.27
N LYS A 219 10.38 -1.21 3.68
CA LYS A 219 10.76 -2.35 2.85
C LYS A 219 10.07 -2.26 1.49
N THR A 220 10.85 -2.01 0.45
CA THR A 220 10.32 -1.87 -0.91
C THR A 220 10.90 -2.95 -1.82
N ARG A 221 10.03 -3.57 -2.60
CA ARG A 221 10.37 -4.58 -3.62
C ARG A 221 9.76 -4.17 -4.95
N VAL A 222 10.60 -3.95 -5.95
CA VAL A 222 10.14 -3.60 -7.30
C VAL A 222 10.77 -4.54 -8.32
N ALA A 223 9.96 -5.09 -9.22
CA ALA A 223 10.44 -5.75 -10.42
C ALA A 223 9.97 -4.95 -11.64
N LEU A 224 10.84 -4.81 -12.64
CA LEU A 224 10.55 -4.07 -13.87
C LEU A 224 11.05 -4.84 -15.09
N GLU A 225 10.26 -4.80 -16.15
CA GLU A 225 10.66 -5.28 -17.48
C GLU A 225 10.23 -4.32 -18.60
N ASP A 226 10.53 -4.66 -19.84
CA ASP A 226 10.33 -3.82 -21.02
C ASP A 226 11.05 -2.46 -20.94
N LYS A 227 10.29 -1.35 -20.85
CA LYS A 227 10.75 0.03 -20.75
C LYS A 227 10.22 0.70 -19.48
N ALA A 228 9.80 -0.09 -18.50
CA ALA A 228 9.24 0.44 -17.26
C ALA A 228 10.31 1.17 -16.44
N GLU A 229 9.90 2.21 -15.74
CA GLU A 229 10.79 3.05 -14.93
C GLU A 229 10.29 3.09 -13.47
N ALA A 230 11.20 2.94 -12.51
CA ALA A 230 10.90 3.18 -11.11
C ALA A 230 11.92 4.09 -10.41
N GLU A 231 11.42 5.00 -9.59
CA GLU A 231 12.17 5.75 -8.58
C GLU A 231 11.62 5.43 -7.19
N VAL A 232 12.47 4.89 -6.32
CA VAL A 232 12.13 4.53 -4.93
C VAL A 232 12.92 5.41 -3.98
N THR A 233 12.22 6.21 -3.17
CA THR A 233 12.81 7.11 -2.18
C THR A 233 12.37 6.71 -0.77
N GLY A 234 13.25 6.00 -0.06
CA GLY A 234 13.04 5.60 1.34
C GLY A 234 13.77 6.55 2.29
N ILE A 235 13.03 7.24 3.14
CA ILE A 235 13.55 8.25 4.08
C ILE A 235 13.32 7.78 5.51
N THR A 236 14.39 7.58 6.28
CA THR A 236 14.27 7.27 7.72
C THR A 236 15.09 8.25 8.55
N GLN A 237 14.44 8.90 9.51
CA GLN A 237 15.06 9.89 10.38
C GLN A 237 15.05 9.38 11.83
N GLY A 238 16.22 9.24 12.45
CA GLY A 238 16.39 8.88 13.86
C GLY A 238 16.63 10.12 14.72
N ASN A 239 15.58 10.62 15.37
CA ASN A 239 15.60 11.93 16.03
C ASN A 239 15.54 11.86 17.58
N ALA A 240 15.37 10.67 18.16
CA ALA A 240 15.21 10.51 19.60
C ALA A 240 16.11 9.43 20.22
N ALA A 241 16.24 9.44 21.54
CA ALA A 241 17.03 8.47 22.28
C ALA A 241 16.56 7.03 22.02
N GLY A 242 17.50 6.15 21.67
CA GLY A 242 17.20 4.75 21.44
C GLY A 242 16.37 4.46 20.18
N ALA A 243 16.04 5.46 19.34
CA ALA A 243 15.31 5.25 18.09
C ALA A 243 16.08 4.34 17.13
N ARG A 244 15.40 3.40 16.47
CA ARG A 244 16.04 2.50 15.49
C ARG A 244 15.24 2.37 14.21
N GLY A 245 15.89 2.59 13.08
CA GLY A 245 15.27 2.52 11.76
C GLY A 245 16.04 1.62 10.80
N HIS A 246 15.34 1.02 9.84
CA HIS A 246 15.96 0.31 8.74
C HIS A 246 15.22 0.58 7.42
N VAL A 247 15.99 0.78 6.34
CA VAL A 247 15.49 0.85 4.97
C VAL A 247 16.05 -0.32 4.19
N ASP A 248 15.19 -1.16 3.64
CA ASP A 248 15.50 -2.36 2.85
C ASP A 248 14.84 -2.24 1.47
N CYS A 249 15.63 -1.89 0.45
CA CYS A 249 15.16 -1.72 -0.93
C CYS A 249 15.73 -2.81 -1.82
N MET A 250 14.90 -3.41 -2.67
CA MET A 250 15.37 -4.35 -3.68
C MET A 250 14.61 -4.13 -4.99
N GLU A 251 15.37 -3.89 -6.05
CA GLU A 251 14.86 -3.59 -7.38
C GLU A 251 15.49 -4.53 -8.41
N ILE A 252 14.65 -5.26 -9.15
CA ILE A 252 15.08 -6.07 -10.30
C ILE A 252 14.68 -5.39 -11.59
N VAL A 253 15.63 -5.32 -12.53
CA VAL A 253 15.41 -4.82 -13.89
C VAL A 253 15.67 -5.90 -14.94
N LYS A 254 14.87 -5.88 -16.00
CA LYS A 254 14.99 -6.70 -17.19
C LYS A 254 14.79 -5.84 -18.44
N ASP A 255 15.30 -6.29 -19.57
CA ASP A 255 15.22 -5.61 -20.88
C ASP A 255 15.84 -4.19 -20.85
N SER A 256 15.03 -3.16 -21.10
CA SER A 256 15.43 -1.75 -21.07
C SER A 256 14.85 -1.00 -19.87
N ALA A 257 14.36 -1.72 -18.86
CA ALA A 257 13.80 -1.13 -17.67
C ALA A 257 14.86 -0.39 -16.84
N VAL A 258 14.43 0.65 -16.14
CA VAL A 258 15.30 1.51 -15.34
C VAL A 258 14.78 1.60 -13.92
N ALA A 259 15.62 1.23 -12.95
CA ALA A 259 15.33 1.42 -11.54
C ALA A 259 16.33 2.38 -10.90
N LYS A 260 15.84 3.24 -10.02
CA LYS A 260 16.63 4.18 -9.23
C LYS A 260 16.16 4.13 -7.77
N ALA A 261 17.07 3.83 -6.85
CA ALA A 261 16.80 3.94 -5.42
C ALA A 261 17.53 5.16 -4.82
N ILE A 262 16.84 5.90 -3.97
CA ILE A 262 17.31 7.11 -3.29
C ILE A 262 17.06 6.95 -1.79
N PRO A 263 17.96 6.26 -1.07
CA PRO A 263 17.87 6.14 0.37
C PRO A 263 18.32 7.44 1.04
N ILE A 264 17.54 7.92 2.00
CA ILE A 264 17.90 9.06 2.85
C ILE A 264 17.81 8.61 4.30
N VAL A 265 18.97 8.35 4.89
CA VAL A 265 19.09 8.07 6.33
C VAL A 265 19.65 9.30 7.03
N ASN A 266 18.94 9.78 8.05
CA ASN A 266 19.36 10.94 8.82
C ASN A 266 19.31 10.60 10.31
N VAL A 267 20.34 10.96 11.07
CA VAL A 267 20.39 10.74 12.51
C VAL A 267 20.74 12.07 13.16
N THR A 268 19.84 12.58 14.01
CA THR A 268 20.03 13.85 14.72
C THR A 268 20.24 13.66 16.22
N HIS A 269 20.02 12.44 16.74
CA HIS A 269 20.23 12.10 18.14
C HIS A 269 21.36 11.07 18.33
N PRO A 270 22.32 11.27 19.27
CA PRO A 270 23.51 10.42 19.40
C PRO A 270 23.23 8.97 19.80
N LEU A 271 22.07 8.70 20.41
CA LEU A 271 21.63 7.35 20.81
C LEU A 271 20.70 6.68 19.77
N ALA A 272 20.45 7.31 18.62
CA ALA A 272 19.66 6.72 17.55
C ALA A 272 20.53 5.94 16.56
N LYS A 273 19.94 4.95 15.88
CA LYS A 273 20.62 4.17 14.83
C LYS A 273 19.69 3.96 13.65
N VAL A 274 20.13 4.33 12.45
CA VAL A 274 19.40 4.04 11.22
C VAL A 274 20.33 3.29 10.27
N THR A 275 19.86 2.19 9.69
CA THR A 275 20.62 1.37 8.72
C THR A 275 19.92 1.35 7.38
N HIS A 276 20.68 1.15 6.32
CA HIS A 276 20.15 1.01 4.97
C HIS A 276 20.83 -0.15 4.24
N GLU A 277 20.03 -0.93 3.53
CA GLU A 277 20.45 -1.94 2.57
C GLU A 277 19.69 -1.75 1.25
N ALA A 278 20.40 -1.80 0.13
CA ALA A 278 19.84 -1.74 -1.21
C ALA A 278 20.47 -2.79 -2.12
N ALA A 279 19.64 -3.44 -2.93
CA ALA A 279 20.09 -4.34 -4.00
C ALA A 279 19.34 -4.02 -5.29
N ILE A 280 20.05 -3.39 -6.24
CA ILE A 280 19.52 -3.05 -7.57
C ILE A 280 20.30 -3.84 -8.61
N GLY A 281 19.61 -4.58 -9.47
CA GLY A 281 20.30 -5.29 -10.55
C GLY A 281 19.40 -6.14 -11.43
N SER A 282 20.03 -6.89 -12.33
CA SER A 282 19.35 -7.94 -13.08
C SER A 282 19.10 -9.17 -12.22
N VAL A 283 18.24 -10.07 -12.70
CA VAL A 283 18.03 -11.40 -12.11
C VAL A 283 19.37 -12.13 -11.88
N ASP A 284 19.54 -12.74 -10.70
CA ASP A 284 20.76 -13.47 -10.35
C ASP A 284 20.95 -14.70 -11.26
N LYS A 285 22.09 -14.73 -11.96
CA LYS A 285 22.38 -15.76 -12.95
C LYS A 285 22.49 -17.16 -12.33
N ARG A 286 23.01 -17.28 -11.11
CA ARG A 286 23.16 -18.57 -10.43
C ARG A 286 21.81 -19.12 -10.00
N GLN A 287 20.91 -18.27 -9.51
CA GLN A 287 19.52 -18.65 -9.24
C GLN A 287 18.82 -19.11 -10.52
N LEU A 288 19.00 -18.37 -11.62
CA LEU A 288 18.46 -18.71 -12.93
C LEU A 288 18.97 -20.10 -13.41
N GLU A 289 20.28 -20.30 -13.44
CA GLU A 289 20.91 -21.57 -13.83
C GLU A 289 20.46 -22.75 -12.95
N THR A 290 20.26 -22.51 -11.65
CA THR A 290 19.74 -23.53 -10.72
C THR A 290 18.32 -23.95 -11.08
N LEU A 291 17.43 -23.00 -11.33
CA LEU A 291 16.05 -23.27 -11.72
C LEU A 291 15.96 -23.96 -13.09
N MET A 292 16.79 -23.54 -14.04
CA MET A 292 16.89 -24.20 -15.35
C MET A 292 17.41 -25.63 -15.25
N ALA A 293 18.37 -25.89 -14.36
CA ALA A 293 18.84 -27.25 -14.08
C ALA A 293 17.74 -28.14 -13.46
N HIS A 294 16.75 -27.54 -12.79
CA HIS A 294 15.55 -28.22 -12.31
C HIS A 294 14.43 -28.34 -13.36
N GLY A 295 14.70 -27.97 -14.62
CA GLY A 295 13.80 -28.20 -15.76
C GLY A 295 12.92 -27.04 -16.16
N LEU A 296 13.11 -25.85 -15.57
CA LEU A 296 12.37 -24.64 -15.96
C LEU A 296 13.01 -24.02 -17.21
N THR A 297 12.18 -23.43 -18.07
CA THR A 297 12.65 -22.52 -19.12
C THR A 297 13.26 -21.25 -18.50
N PRO A 298 14.11 -20.50 -19.23
CA PRO A 298 14.65 -19.23 -18.74
C PRO A 298 13.56 -18.26 -18.28
N GLU A 299 12.46 -18.16 -19.01
CA GLU A 299 11.32 -17.30 -18.72
C GLU A 299 10.60 -17.74 -17.43
N GLU A 300 10.30 -19.03 -17.29
CA GLU A 300 9.69 -19.59 -16.07
C GLU A 300 10.58 -19.39 -14.84
N ALA A 301 11.89 -19.53 -15.00
CA ALA A 301 12.85 -19.33 -13.92
C ALA A 301 12.90 -17.86 -13.46
N VAL A 302 12.90 -16.90 -14.40
CA VAL A 302 12.79 -15.47 -14.08
C VAL A 302 11.50 -15.18 -13.32
N ASP A 303 10.37 -15.71 -13.80
CA ASP A 303 9.07 -15.57 -13.16
C ASP A 303 9.07 -16.06 -11.71
N VAL A 304 9.70 -17.20 -11.44
CA VAL A 304 9.83 -17.76 -10.09
C VAL A 304 10.68 -16.84 -9.19
N ILE A 305 11.78 -16.29 -9.71
CA ILE A 305 12.64 -15.37 -8.94
C ILE A 305 11.89 -14.08 -8.60
N VAL A 306 11.24 -13.47 -9.60
CA VAL A 306 10.44 -12.25 -9.43
C VAL A 306 9.32 -12.49 -8.40
N LYS A 307 8.56 -13.58 -8.53
CA LYS A 307 7.51 -13.95 -7.56
C LYS A 307 8.08 -14.21 -6.16
N GLY A 308 9.30 -14.75 -6.05
CA GLY A 308 9.97 -14.97 -4.77
C GLY A 308 10.31 -13.67 -4.05
N ILE A 309 10.69 -12.64 -4.81
CA ILE A 309 11.04 -11.31 -4.27
C ILE A 309 9.80 -10.49 -3.92
N LEU A 310 8.73 -10.65 -4.70
CA LEU A 310 7.45 -9.98 -4.49
C LEU A 310 6.50 -10.72 -3.53
N LYS A 311 6.98 -11.76 -2.83
CA LYS A 311 6.25 -12.40 -1.73
C LYS A 311 6.59 -11.72 -0.41
#